data_AF-A0A7H5EYZ6-F1
#
_entry.id   AF-A0A7H5EYZ6-F1
#
_cell.length_a   1.000
_cell.length_b   1.000
_cell.length_c   1.000
_cell.angle_alpha   90.00
_cell.angle_beta   90.00
_cell.angle_gamma   90.00
#
_symmetry.space_group_name_H-M   'P 1'
#
loop_
_entity.id
_entity.type
_entity.pdbx_description
1 polymer ?
#
loop_
_entity_poly.entity_id
_entity_poly.type
_entity_poly.pdbx_seq_one_letter_code
_entity_poly.pdbx_strand_id
1 'polypeptide(L)'
;MRRLPLLPLLTIILSGTLCGQINFQTDLVEGNCPYDTTVTGIFPQHYEVFLTKDDTYEGEIDSSWCPTFVLQDRPTRYDLDLSDFDFDRPLHYRLRYPEGSRPAIAPYVDHIIDYTLWNIHVTLETLEDCGDRCSSQILKTVAEDTIPRVFEYTFSDVYPEIGATNCFFSERFERQHLVEMGLTLYLEQTAEDPLMTTYGFFLTEAPDYSLREEVDEINYGPDNFTGSFYWASPSEVVSSLPRDGAFASFYYLPQVVEEVPGNNRFRYTEVNFSPNPDTAVTMQLYITEWDDIAFPPFTGLIAGKVGGQDSLRHNLEVVYDDWYFGSCFDFLIERVIPENTVHQVGNDQLRFGSNAACVMLETGAGFAVGPNAEVDYGANGRGLFATRDGGSLTLKEGARMTLNNRLRLLQLPGTAAGGLHLYLAEGSELSFGESAVVERKFAEADSWIWVHDAGGTLNLEALSPEERALFRFVPTEPSQVPLEVEELFILGNPVRSGTLRFALPNDLAPDQEGVYRINDLAGRTLTEGVFSVDAPSLELPAAMTNGAYVLSVSVAGRSYNAKMVLQR
;
A
#
# COMPACT_ATOMS: atom_id res chain seq x y z
N MET A 1 37.16 -25.91 -44.21
CA MET A 1 36.81 -24.54 -43.79
C MET A 1 35.48 -24.61 -43.05
N ARG A 2 35.50 -24.37 -41.73
CA ARG A 2 34.34 -24.47 -40.84
C ARG A 2 33.41 -23.27 -41.08
N ARG A 3 32.12 -23.54 -41.32
CA ARG A 3 31.05 -22.53 -41.33
C ARG A 3 30.74 -22.18 -39.88
N LEU A 4 30.93 -20.91 -39.49
CA LEU A 4 30.36 -20.37 -38.26
C LEU A 4 28.85 -20.18 -38.47
N PRO A 5 27.99 -20.51 -37.49
CA PRO A 5 26.60 -20.11 -37.53
C PRO A 5 26.50 -18.60 -37.23
N LEU A 6 25.72 -17.88 -38.03
CA LEU A 6 25.28 -16.53 -37.67
C LEU A 6 24.37 -16.67 -36.43
N LEU A 7 24.82 -16.15 -35.29
CA LEU A 7 23.91 -15.76 -34.21
C LEU A 7 23.09 -14.56 -34.72
N PRO A 8 21.76 -14.58 -34.65
CA PRO A 8 20.99 -13.35 -34.76
C PRO A 8 21.28 -12.53 -33.50
N LEU A 9 21.85 -11.34 -33.69
CA LEU A 9 21.86 -10.30 -32.66
C LEU A 9 20.39 -9.96 -32.40
N LEU A 10 19.84 -10.46 -31.30
CA LEU A 10 18.56 -10.02 -30.79
C LEU A 10 18.80 -8.64 -30.19
N THR A 11 18.66 -7.60 -31.00
CA THR A 11 18.61 -6.23 -30.51
C THR A 11 17.28 -6.09 -29.79
N ILE A 12 17.26 -6.28 -28.47
CA ILE A 12 16.16 -5.84 -27.62
C ILE A 12 16.19 -4.31 -27.72
N ILE A 13 15.36 -3.77 -28.60
CA ILE A 13 15.05 -2.34 -28.60
C ILE A 13 14.11 -2.17 -27.41
N LEU A 14 14.66 -1.74 -26.26
CA LEU A 14 13.91 -1.13 -25.18
C LEU A 14 13.32 0.18 -25.74
N SER A 15 12.16 0.09 -26.37
CA SER A 15 11.40 1.25 -26.83
C SER A 15 10.58 1.80 -25.67
N GLY A 16 11.25 2.32 -24.64
CA GLY A 16 10.57 3.21 -23.70
C GLY A 16 10.28 4.51 -24.43
N THR A 17 9.01 4.93 -24.48
CA THR A 17 8.64 6.25 -24.98
C THR A 17 9.17 7.27 -23.96
N LEU A 18 10.18 8.05 -24.34
CA LEU A 18 10.68 9.13 -23.49
C LEU A 18 9.66 10.26 -23.48
N CYS A 19 9.04 10.53 -22.32
CA CYS A 19 7.97 11.51 -22.17
C CYS A 19 8.38 12.56 -21.15
N GLY A 20 8.91 13.71 -21.58
CA GLY A 20 9.24 14.81 -20.65
C GLY A 20 10.61 14.66 -20.00
N GLN A 21 11.66 15.01 -20.75
CA GLN A 21 13.04 15.01 -20.28
C GLN A 21 13.64 16.40 -20.41
N ILE A 22 14.47 16.80 -19.44
CA ILE A 22 15.38 17.92 -19.59
C ILE A 22 16.76 17.51 -19.09
N ASN A 23 17.79 17.74 -19.89
CA ASN A 23 19.17 17.55 -19.47
C ASN A 23 19.74 18.90 -19.05
N PHE A 24 19.90 19.08 -17.74
CA PHE A 24 20.39 20.31 -17.12
C PHE A 24 21.78 20.70 -17.60
N GLN A 25 22.65 19.72 -17.91
CA GLN A 25 24.01 19.98 -18.39
C GLN A 25 24.05 20.61 -19.79
N THR A 26 22.94 20.54 -20.53
CA THR A 26 22.80 21.13 -21.86
C THR A 26 21.81 22.29 -21.94
N ASP A 27 21.10 22.58 -20.84
CA ASP A 27 20.04 23.58 -20.76
C ASP A 27 20.48 24.86 -20.03
N LEU A 28 21.67 25.33 -20.36
CA LEU A 28 22.32 26.46 -19.69
C LEU A 28 22.72 27.51 -20.72
N VAL A 29 22.56 28.77 -20.34
CA VAL A 29 22.87 29.93 -21.18
C VAL A 29 23.62 31.00 -20.38
N GLU A 30 24.56 31.67 -21.03
CA GLU A 30 25.18 32.88 -20.48
C GLU A 30 24.19 34.04 -20.53
N GLY A 31 24.04 34.78 -19.43
CA GLY A 31 23.09 35.87 -19.35
C GLY A 31 23.08 36.61 -18.02
N ASN A 32 22.00 37.35 -17.77
CA ASN A 32 21.70 37.94 -16.47
C ASN A 32 20.92 36.95 -15.62
N CYS A 33 21.09 37.00 -14.29
CA CYS A 33 20.31 36.18 -13.37
C CYS A 33 18.81 36.49 -13.53
N PRO A 34 17.93 35.48 -13.55
CA PRO A 34 16.47 35.67 -13.65
C PRO A 34 15.87 36.48 -12.50
N TYR A 35 16.52 36.51 -11.34
CA TYR A 35 16.03 37.15 -10.11
C TYR A 35 16.73 38.48 -9.80
N ASP A 36 17.96 38.66 -10.28
CA ASP A 36 18.71 39.92 -10.18
C ASP A 36 19.45 40.23 -11.49
N THR A 37 18.91 41.18 -12.26
CA THR A 37 19.50 41.57 -13.55
C THR A 37 20.89 42.21 -13.47
N THR A 38 21.39 42.51 -12.27
CA THR A 38 22.74 43.06 -12.06
C THR A 38 23.82 41.97 -11.98
N VAL A 39 23.43 40.71 -11.78
CA VAL A 39 24.33 39.56 -11.73
C VAL A 39 24.37 38.88 -13.11
N THR A 40 25.56 38.59 -13.61
CA THR A 40 25.77 37.86 -14.88
C THR A 40 26.49 36.54 -14.63
N GLY A 41 26.14 35.51 -15.38
CA GLY A 41 26.67 34.16 -15.19
C GLY A 41 26.05 33.17 -16.17
N ILE A 42 26.12 31.89 -15.80
CA ILE A 42 25.51 30.78 -16.55
C ILE A 42 24.27 30.34 -15.78
N PHE A 43 23.12 30.37 -16.45
CA PHE A 43 21.81 30.13 -15.84
C PHE A 43 20.97 29.12 -16.62
N PRO A 44 20.06 28.42 -15.94
CA PRO A 44 19.04 27.59 -16.57
C PRO A 44 18.21 28.34 -17.62
N GLN A 45 17.87 27.67 -18.73
CA GLN A 45 16.99 28.26 -19.76
C GLN A 45 15.52 27.89 -19.57
N HIS A 46 15.21 26.62 -19.30
CA HIS A 46 13.83 26.11 -19.24
C HIS A 46 13.42 25.58 -17.87
N TYR A 47 14.35 25.49 -16.91
CA TYR A 47 14.06 25.19 -15.52
C TYR A 47 14.50 26.35 -14.61
N GLU A 48 14.12 26.30 -13.35
CA GLU A 48 14.43 27.28 -12.33
C GLU A 48 15.17 26.59 -11.19
N VAL A 49 16.13 27.30 -10.60
CA VAL A 49 16.77 26.97 -9.33
C VAL A 49 16.53 28.18 -8.44
N PHE A 50 16.02 28.02 -7.23
CA PHE A 50 15.60 29.18 -6.43
C PHE A 50 15.50 28.87 -4.94
N LEU A 51 15.48 29.96 -4.16
CA LEU A 51 15.09 30.02 -2.77
C LEU A 51 13.72 30.71 -2.66
N THR A 52 12.99 30.43 -1.58
CA THR A 52 11.75 31.15 -1.23
C THR A 52 11.86 31.80 0.13
N LYS A 53 11.16 32.91 0.35
CA LYS A 53 11.24 33.70 1.58
C LYS A 53 10.70 32.98 2.82
N ASP A 54 9.85 31.97 2.62
CA ASP A 54 9.24 31.15 3.67
C ASP A 54 9.73 29.70 3.64
N ASP A 55 10.77 29.42 2.85
CA ASP A 55 11.39 28.11 2.70
C ASP A 55 10.42 27.00 2.19
N THR A 56 9.28 27.39 1.62
CA THR A 56 8.34 26.46 0.99
C THR A 56 8.50 26.45 -0.53
N TYR A 57 8.25 25.30 -1.17
CA TYR A 57 8.39 25.14 -2.63
C TYR A 57 7.49 26.10 -3.45
N GLU A 58 6.31 26.46 -2.93
CA GLU A 58 5.36 27.40 -3.56
C GLU A 58 5.48 28.84 -3.04
N GLY A 59 6.47 29.11 -2.19
CA GLY A 59 6.69 30.41 -1.56
C GLY A 59 7.05 31.52 -2.54
N GLU A 60 7.01 32.76 -2.05
CA GLU A 60 7.52 33.90 -2.82
C GLU A 60 9.03 33.74 -3.01
N ILE A 61 9.51 33.83 -4.26
CA ILE A 61 10.94 33.71 -4.59
C ILE A 61 11.75 34.77 -3.84
N ASP A 62 12.84 34.32 -3.23
CA ASP A 62 13.84 35.18 -2.61
C ASP A 62 14.86 35.63 -3.66
N SER A 63 14.74 36.89 -4.09
CA SER A 63 15.62 37.49 -5.10
C SER A 63 16.97 37.95 -4.54
N SER A 64 17.30 37.66 -3.28
CA SER A 64 18.59 38.04 -2.68
C SER A 64 19.75 37.11 -3.05
N TRP A 65 19.44 35.95 -3.65
CA TRP A 65 20.41 34.96 -4.08
C TRP A 65 20.22 34.59 -5.55
N CYS A 66 21.33 34.33 -6.26
CA CYS A 66 21.34 34.00 -7.69
C CYS A 66 22.16 32.72 -7.94
N PRO A 67 21.51 31.59 -8.28
CA PRO A 67 22.21 30.33 -8.53
C PRO A 67 23.04 30.43 -9.79
N THR A 68 24.36 30.45 -9.63
CA THR A 68 25.28 30.59 -10.75
C THR A 68 25.95 29.24 -11.03
N PHE A 69 25.96 28.83 -12.30
CA PHE A 69 26.63 27.62 -12.73
C PHE A 69 28.06 27.91 -13.21
N VAL A 70 29.00 27.02 -12.89
CA VAL A 70 30.41 27.11 -13.27
C VAL A 70 30.84 25.90 -14.08
N LEU A 71 31.63 26.12 -15.13
CA LEU A 71 32.14 25.06 -15.99
C LEU A 71 33.37 24.38 -15.35
N GLN A 72 33.30 23.07 -15.17
CA GLN A 72 34.44 22.23 -14.77
C GLN A 72 35.31 21.84 -15.97
N ASP A 73 36.62 21.81 -15.76
CA ASP A 73 37.58 21.63 -16.84
C ASP A 73 37.55 20.22 -17.46
N ARG A 74 37.26 19.12 -16.72
CA ARG A 74 37.19 17.72 -17.25
C ARG A 74 36.48 16.69 -16.33
N PRO A 75 35.50 15.91 -16.83
CA PRO A 75 34.73 16.12 -18.07
C PRO A 75 33.96 17.45 -18.00
N THR A 76 33.74 18.10 -19.16
CA THR A 76 32.98 19.35 -19.23
C THR A 76 31.59 19.13 -18.65
N ARG A 77 31.35 19.75 -17.50
CA ARG A 77 30.11 19.72 -16.73
C ARG A 77 29.91 21.08 -16.09
N TYR A 78 28.66 21.41 -15.86
CA TYR A 78 28.29 22.59 -15.11
C TYR A 78 27.88 22.18 -13.71
N ASP A 79 28.50 22.82 -12.74
CA ASP A 79 28.16 22.67 -11.33
C ASP A 79 27.46 23.93 -10.85
N LEU A 80 26.45 23.76 -10.00
CA LEU A 80 25.90 24.85 -9.23
C LEU A 80 26.93 25.26 -8.18
N ASP A 81 27.34 26.52 -8.21
CA ASP A 81 28.16 27.13 -7.17
C ASP A 81 27.29 27.43 -5.95
N LEU A 82 27.64 26.84 -4.81
CA LEU A 82 26.93 26.98 -3.54
C LEU A 82 27.76 27.76 -2.50
N SER A 83 28.83 28.45 -2.93
CA SER A 83 29.76 29.13 -2.00
C SER A 83 29.09 30.25 -1.19
N ASP A 84 28.00 30.84 -1.69
CA ASP A 84 27.19 31.86 -1.03
C ASP A 84 25.80 31.35 -0.60
N PHE A 85 25.55 30.04 -0.69
CA PHE A 85 24.29 29.41 -0.31
C PHE A 85 24.17 29.27 1.21
N ASP A 86 22.97 29.52 1.72
CA ASP A 86 22.63 29.30 3.12
C ASP A 86 22.13 27.86 3.33
N PHE A 87 22.99 26.99 3.87
CA PHE A 87 22.72 25.56 4.08
C PHE A 87 21.66 25.26 5.15
N ASP A 88 21.16 26.29 5.86
CA ASP A 88 20.00 26.13 6.74
C ASP A 88 18.67 26.21 5.99
N ARG A 89 18.69 26.50 4.68
CA ARG A 89 17.50 26.69 3.84
C ARG A 89 17.38 25.61 2.76
N PRO A 90 16.16 25.27 2.31
CA PRO A 90 15.96 24.35 1.22
C PRO A 90 16.27 24.99 -0.14
N LEU A 91 16.96 24.23 -0.99
CA LEU A 91 17.18 24.57 -2.40
C LEU A 91 16.09 23.94 -3.27
N HIS A 92 15.43 24.74 -4.11
CA HIS A 92 14.37 24.23 -4.98
C HIS A 92 14.79 24.19 -6.45
N TYR A 93 14.36 23.14 -7.14
CA TYR A 93 14.41 23.04 -8.61
C TYR A 93 12.98 22.96 -9.14
N ARG A 94 12.69 23.61 -10.27
CA ARG A 94 11.37 23.57 -10.90
C ARG A 94 11.45 23.62 -12.41
N LEU A 95 10.77 22.67 -13.06
CA LEU A 95 10.56 22.64 -14.50
C LEU A 95 9.06 22.76 -14.77
N ARG A 96 8.64 23.83 -15.45
CA ARG A 96 7.24 24.05 -15.84
C ARG A 96 7.06 23.91 -17.33
N TYR A 97 6.09 23.09 -17.73
CA TYR A 97 5.73 22.92 -19.13
C TYR A 97 4.61 23.87 -19.53
N PRO A 98 4.85 24.80 -20.47
CA PRO A 98 3.79 25.66 -20.99
C PRO A 98 2.74 24.82 -21.72
N GLU A 99 1.49 25.31 -21.77
CA GLU A 99 0.31 24.56 -22.24
C GLU A 99 0.48 23.89 -23.61
N GLY A 100 1.22 24.50 -24.53
CA GLY A 100 1.48 23.96 -25.88
C GLY A 100 2.63 22.95 -25.99
N SER A 101 3.39 22.69 -24.93
CA SER A 101 4.55 21.77 -24.94
C SER A 101 4.53 20.78 -23.78
N ARG A 102 3.37 20.55 -23.16
CA ARG A 102 3.23 19.59 -22.06
C ARG A 102 3.41 18.16 -22.58
N PRO A 103 4.35 17.38 -22.04
CA PRO A 103 4.47 15.96 -22.36
C PRO A 103 3.15 15.24 -22.10
N ALA A 104 2.75 14.37 -23.02
CA ALA A 104 1.59 13.51 -22.81
C ALA A 104 1.96 12.37 -21.85
N ILE A 105 1.00 11.95 -21.04
CA ILE A 105 1.09 10.83 -20.11
C ILE A 105 0.10 9.78 -20.62
N ALA A 106 0.59 8.58 -20.95
CA ALA A 106 -0.26 7.48 -21.35
C ALA A 106 -1.16 7.04 -20.18
N PRO A 107 -2.45 6.71 -20.41
CA PRO A 107 -3.36 6.21 -19.37
C PRO A 107 -3.03 4.78 -18.96
N TYR A 108 -3.34 4.42 -17.71
CA TYR A 108 -3.15 3.07 -17.15
C TYR A 108 -1.72 2.51 -17.30
N VAL A 109 -0.73 3.38 -17.11
CA VAL A 109 0.69 3.07 -17.27
C VAL A 109 1.45 3.54 -16.04
N ASP A 110 2.40 2.73 -15.59
CA ASP A 110 3.39 3.15 -14.62
C ASP A 110 4.39 4.11 -15.26
N HIS A 111 4.62 5.24 -14.60
CA HIS A 111 5.58 6.24 -15.03
C HIS A 111 6.66 6.37 -13.98
N ILE A 112 7.89 6.11 -14.40
CA ILE A 112 9.10 6.26 -13.60
C ILE A 112 9.61 7.68 -13.75
N ILE A 113 9.83 8.32 -12.61
CA ILE A 113 10.37 9.65 -12.47
C ILE A 113 11.78 9.50 -11.90
N ASP A 114 12.77 9.80 -12.73
CA ASP A 114 14.16 9.82 -12.30
C ASP A 114 14.66 11.24 -12.17
N TYR A 115 15.41 11.44 -11.10
CA TYR A 115 16.26 12.58 -10.94
C TYR A 115 17.68 12.13 -10.64
N THR A 116 18.66 12.71 -11.34
CA THR A 116 20.06 12.35 -11.17
C THR A 116 20.87 13.54 -10.66
N LEU A 117 21.41 13.37 -9.45
CA LEU A 117 22.39 14.27 -8.82
C LEU A 117 23.74 13.58 -8.75
N TRP A 118 24.80 14.38 -8.89
CA TRP A 118 26.12 13.98 -8.47
C TRP A 118 26.69 15.08 -7.58
N ASN A 119 26.70 14.77 -6.29
CA ASN A 119 27.17 15.64 -5.23
C ASN A 119 28.59 15.24 -4.85
N ILE A 120 29.56 16.13 -5.11
CA ILE A 120 30.95 15.88 -4.72
C ILE A 120 31.27 16.58 -3.40
N HIS A 121 30.62 17.72 -3.10
CA HIS A 121 30.94 18.60 -1.97
C HIS A 121 29.75 18.91 -1.04
N VAL A 122 28.61 18.22 -1.22
CA VAL A 122 27.42 18.36 -0.38
C VAL A 122 26.83 16.99 -0.09
N THR A 123 26.11 16.83 1.02
CA THR A 123 25.27 15.65 1.32
C THR A 123 23.80 16.05 1.31
N LEU A 124 22.91 15.10 0.99
CA LEU A 124 21.46 15.31 1.07
C LEU A 124 20.96 14.82 2.42
N GLU A 125 20.06 15.57 3.04
CA GLU A 125 19.25 15.08 4.16
C GLU A 125 18.09 14.22 3.60
N THR A 126 18.08 12.93 3.97
CA THR A 126 17.15 11.88 3.48
C THR A 126 16.46 11.15 4.63
N LEU A 127 15.42 10.36 4.33
CA LEU A 127 14.40 9.84 5.28
C LEU A 127 14.94 9.26 6.60
N GLU A 128 16.10 8.61 6.62
CA GLU A 128 16.60 8.00 7.86
C GLU A 128 17.15 9.02 8.87
N ASP A 129 17.53 10.22 8.42
CA ASP A 129 18.25 11.22 9.22
C ASP A 129 17.63 12.65 9.19
N CYS A 130 16.60 12.91 8.37
CA CYS A 130 16.23 14.29 8.00
C CYS A 130 15.20 15.01 8.88
N GLY A 131 14.46 14.35 9.78
CA GLY A 131 13.44 15.01 10.61
C GLY A 131 12.44 15.84 9.79
N ASP A 132 12.31 17.14 10.07
CA ASP A 132 11.47 18.08 9.30
C ASP A 132 12.11 18.60 7.99
N ARG A 133 13.39 18.30 7.77
CA ARG A 133 14.25 18.81 6.67
C ARG A 133 14.50 17.75 5.59
N CYS A 134 13.44 17.07 5.16
CA CYS A 134 13.59 15.98 4.19
C CYS A 134 13.58 16.45 2.74
N SER A 135 14.57 16.00 1.97
CA SER A 135 14.60 16.22 0.52
C SER A 135 13.47 15.45 -0.18
N SER A 136 12.80 16.10 -1.12
CA SER A 136 11.63 15.56 -1.82
C SER A 136 11.58 15.90 -3.30
N GLN A 137 10.81 15.11 -4.04
CA GLN A 137 10.45 15.31 -5.44
C GLN A 137 8.97 15.62 -5.57
N ILE A 138 8.62 16.51 -6.49
CA ILE A 138 7.26 16.96 -6.76
C ILE A 138 6.94 16.72 -8.23
N LEU A 139 5.77 16.14 -8.50
CA LEU A 139 5.22 15.99 -9.84
C LEU A 139 3.83 16.61 -9.89
N LYS A 140 3.53 17.37 -10.94
CA LYS A 140 2.18 17.86 -11.20
C LYS A 140 1.69 17.42 -12.57
N THR A 141 0.53 16.78 -12.60
CA THR A 141 -0.14 16.38 -13.85
C THR A 141 -1.52 17.01 -13.93
N VAL A 142 -2.05 17.12 -15.14
CA VAL A 142 -3.43 17.55 -15.39
C VAL A 142 -4.06 16.63 -16.41
N ALA A 143 -5.32 16.26 -16.16
CA ALA A 143 -6.12 15.44 -17.07
C ALA A 143 -7.21 16.29 -17.75
N GLU A 144 -8.04 15.65 -18.57
CA GLU A 144 -9.18 16.29 -19.26
C GLU A 144 -10.20 16.94 -18.33
N ASP A 145 -10.30 16.48 -17.09
CA ASP A 145 -11.17 17.07 -16.07
C ASP A 145 -10.62 18.39 -15.50
N THR A 146 -9.41 18.81 -15.92
CA THR A 146 -8.69 20.03 -15.53
C THR A 146 -8.26 20.10 -14.07
N ILE A 147 -8.43 19.03 -13.29
CA ILE A 147 -8.00 18.98 -11.89
C ILE A 147 -6.47 18.73 -11.86
N PRO A 148 -5.67 19.53 -11.15
CA PRO A 148 -4.26 19.20 -10.97
C PRO A 148 -4.09 18.01 -10.02
N ARG A 149 -3.28 17.02 -10.39
CA ARG A 149 -2.77 16.00 -9.47
C ARG A 149 -1.39 16.41 -9.03
N VAL A 150 -1.11 16.29 -7.74
CA VAL A 150 0.19 16.60 -7.17
C VAL A 150 0.69 15.36 -6.45
N PHE A 151 1.83 14.86 -6.88
CA PHE A 151 2.52 13.75 -6.27
C PHE A 151 3.79 14.29 -5.61
N GLU A 152 4.06 13.88 -4.38
CA GLU A 152 5.24 14.33 -3.64
C GLU A 152 5.88 13.11 -2.96
N TYR A 153 7.17 12.90 -3.24
CA TYR A 153 7.93 11.74 -2.82
C TYR A 153 9.15 12.18 -2.01
N THR A 154 9.31 11.65 -0.80
CA THR A 154 10.49 11.89 0.02
C THR A 154 11.58 10.88 -0.32
N PHE A 155 12.84 11.30 -0.37
CA PHE A 155 13.95 10.39 -0.73
C PHE A 155 14.25 9.38 0.39
N SER A 156 14.14 8.08 0.07
CA SER A 156 14.15 6.98 1.05
C SER A 156 15.52 6.46 1.44
N ASP A 157 16.53 6.56 0.57
CA ASP A 157 17.94 6.29 0.89
C ASP A 157 18.79 6.67 -0.32
N VAL A 158 19.92 7.33 -0.10
CA VAL A 158 20.72 7.89 -1.19
C VAL A 158 22.15 7.33 -1.17
N TYR A 159 22.49 6.52 -2.18
CA TYR A 159 23.88 6.22 -2.51
C TYR A 159 24.63 7.50 -2.92
N PRO A 160 25.96 7.60 -2.74
CA PRO A 160 26.78 8.76 -3.16
C PRO A 160 26.73 9.09 -4.66
N GLU A 161 26.11 8.24 -5.49
CA GLU A 161 25.68 8.55 -6.86
C GLU A 161 24.14 8.54 -6.83
N ILE A 162 23.55 9.74 -6.87
CA ILE A 162 22.15 9.93 -6.47
C ILE A 162 21.25 9.76 -7.68
N GLY A 163 20.60 8.60 -7.80
CA GLY A 163 19.37 8.45 -8.56
C GLY A 163 18.20 8.43 -7.59
N ALA A 164 17.37 9.45 -7.59
CA ALA A 164 16.06 9.37 -6.95
C ALA A 164 15.07 8.87 -8.00
N THR A 165 14.68 7.61 -7.86
CA THR A 165 13.70 6.94 -8.73
C THR A 165 12.42 6.78 -7.94
N ASN A 166 11.41 7.55 -8.31
CA ASN A 166 10.03 7.39 -7.82
C ASN A 166 9.14 7.02 -8.98
N CYS A 167 7.93 6.56 -8.71
CA CYS A 167 7.00 6.33 -9.80
C CYS A 167 5.53 6.41 -9.38
N PHE A 168 4.66 6.58 -10.37
CA PHE A 168 3.21 6.71 -10.18
C PHE A 168 2.45 5.97 -11.28
N PHE A 169 1.21 5.57 -10.97
CA PHE A 169 0.30 4.97 -11.93
C PHE A 169 -0.66 6.03 -12.48
N SER A 170 -0.77 6.14 -13.81
CA SER A 170 -1.65 7.12 -14.45
C SER A 170 -3.12 6.67 -14.49
N GLU A 171 -4.02 7.64 -14.41
CA GLU A 171 -5.47 7.38 -14.44
C GLU A 171 -5.97 7.01 -15.85
N ARG A 172 -7.26 6.75 -15.98
CA ARG A 172 -7.92 6.35 -17.25
C ARG A 172 -7.99 7.40 -18.35
N PHE A 173 -7.63 8.66 -18.07
CA PHE A 173 -7.95 9.76 -18.97
C PHE A 173 -7.12 9.70 -20.25
N GLU A 174 -7.77 9.78 -21.41
CA GLU A 174 -7.08 9.69 -22.71
C GLU A 174 -6.08 10.83 -22.93
N ARG A 175 -6.34 12.01 -22.35
CA ARG A 175 -5.39 13.13 -22.36
C ARG A 175 -5.00 13.50 -20.93
N GLN A 176 -3.79 13.09 -20.60
CA GLN A 176 -3.10 13.50 -19.39
C GLN A 176 -1.79 14.14 -19.79
N HIS A 177 -1.39 15.16 -19.04
CA HIS A 177 -0.25 15.97 -19.38
C HIS A 177 0.58 16.28 -18.14
N LEU A 178 1.89 16.21 -18.30
CA LEU A 178 2.84 16.69 -17.32
C LEU A 178 2.86 18.22 -17.33
N VAL A 179 2.61 18.82 -16.16
CA VAL A 179 2.60 20.28 -15.97
C VAL A 179 3.89 20.75 -15.33
N GLU A 180 4.37 20.03 -14.33
CA GLU A 180 5.53 20.44 -13.54
C GLU A 180 6.30 19.24 -13.00
N MET A 181 7.62 19.36 -12.96
CA MET A 181 8.52 18.52 -12.16
C MET A 181 9.32 19.43 -11.23
N GLY A 182 9.51 19.01 -9.98
CA GLY A 182 10.17 19.82 -8.98
C GLY A 182 10.94 19.02 -7.95
N LEU A 183 11.82 19.71 -7.23
CA LEU A 183 12.59 19.16 -6.12
C LEU A 183 12.67 20.18 -5.00
N THR A 184 12.75 19.68 -3.78
CA THR A 184 13.19 20.39 -2.60
C THR A 184 14.38 19.62 -2.03
N LEU A 185 15.54 20.27 -1.91
CA LEU A 185 16.77 19.66 -1.44
C LEU A 185 17.21 20.36 -0.16
N TYR A 186 17.38 19.58 0.90
CA TYR A 186 18.11 20.01 2.09
C TYR A 186 19.53 19.49 2.00
N LEU A 187 20.48 20.43 2.02
CA LEU A 187 21.88 20.18 1.76
C LEU A 187 22.70 20.38 3.02
N GLU A 188 23.71 19.54 3.22
CA GLU A 188 24.77 19.78 4.19
C GLU A 188 26.09 20.03 3.47
N GLN A 189 26.83 21.04 3.92
CA GLN A 189 28.12 21.41 3.35
C GLN A 189 29.22 20.43 3.81
N THR A 190 29.97 19.84 2.87
CA THR A 190 31.10 18.95 3.20
C THR A 190 32.46 19.47 2.74
N ALA A 191 32.52 20.59 2.01
CA ALA A 191 33.76 21.24 1.59
C ALA A 191 33.66 22.79 1.61
N GLU A 192 34.81 23.48 1.63
CA GLU A 192 34.87 24.96 1.68
C GLU A 192 34.29 25.65 0.44
N ASP A 193 34.47 25.05 -0.75
CA ASP A 193 33.92 25.53 -2.02
C ASP A 193 32.86 24.51 -2.53
N PRO A 194 31.64 24.54 -1.97
CA PRO A 194 30.64 23.52 -2.26
C PRO A 194 30.10 23.67 -3.69
N LEU A 195 30.16 22.56 -4.42
CA LEU A 195 29.68 22.42 -5.79
C LEU A 195 28.71 21.24 -5.87
N MET A 196 27.66 21.41 -6.65
CA MET A 196 26.68 20.35 -6.93
C MET A 196 26.46 20.18 -8.43
N THR A 197 26.72 18.98 -8.94
CA THR A 197 26.39 18.63 -10.33
C THR A 197 24.96 18.08 -10.39
N THR A 198 24.15 18.62 -11.30
CA THR A 198 22.77 18.16 -11.52
C THR A 198 22.59 17.75 -12.98
N TYR A 199 22.00 16.58 -13.26
CA TYR A 199 21.93 16.06 -14.62
C TYR A 199 20.61 16.33 -15.31
N GLY A 200 19.49 16.26 -14.61
CA GLY A 200 18.20 16.48 -15.22
C GLY A 200 17.06 15.72 -14.60
N PHE A 201 15.87 16.03 -15.11
CA PHE A 201 14.66 15.28 -14.88
C PHE A 201 14.39 14.34 -16.04
N PHE A 202 13.97 13.12 -15.70
CA PHE A 202 13.55 12.13 -16.67
C PHE A 202 12.21 11.56 -16.21
N LEU A 203 11.25 11.55 -17.13
CA LEU A 203 10.00 10.83 -16.97
C LEU A 203 9.93 9.80 -18.09
N THR A 204 9.77 8.54 -17.71
CA THR A 204 9.74 7.41 -18.64
C THR A 204 8.62 6.46 -18.28
N GLU A 205 7.94 5.92 -19.29
CA GLU A 205 7.03 4.79 -19.08
C GLU A 205 7.84 3.59 -18.60
N ALA A 206 7.38 2.89 -17.55
CA ALA A 206 8.05 1.69 -17.07
C ALA A 206 8.08 0.65 -18.21
N PRO A 207 9.22 -0.06 -18.39
CA PRO A 207 9.43 -0.91 -19.56
C PRO A 207 8.40 -2.05 -19.67
N ASP A 208 8.00 -2.38 -20.91
CA ASP A 208 6.98 -3.38 -21.30
C ASP A 208 7.28 -4.86 -20.91
N TYR A 209 8.14 -5.13 -19.93
CA TYR A 209 8.40 -6.51 -19.47
C TYR A 209 7.21 -7.12 -18.69
N SER A 210 6.24 -6.28 -18.34
CA SER A 210 4.99 -6.58 -17.64
C SER A 210 3.83 -6.79 -18.61
N LEU A 211 3.08 -7.88 -18.48
CA LEU A 211 1.72 -7.91 -19.03
C LEU A 211 0.86 -6.94 -18.22
N ARG A 212 0.22 -5.98 -18.89
CA ARG A 212 -0.74 -5.07 -18.29
C ARG A 212 -2.15 -5.42 -18.73
N GLU A 213 -3.03 -5.68 -17.78
CA GLU A 213 -4.38 -6.11 -18.06
C GLU A 213 -5.41 -5.43 -17.15
N GLU A 214 -6.45 -4.89 -17.76
CA GLU A 214 -7.62 -4.39 -17.04
C GLU A 214 -8.38 -5.56 -16.41
N VAL A 215 -8.67 -5.47 -15.10
CA VAL A 215 -9.38 -6.53 -14.38
C VAL A 215 -10.82 -6.12 -14.12
N ASP A 216 -11.69 -6.55 -15.02
CA ASP A 216 -13.14 -6.42 -14.86
C ASP A 216 -13.74 -7.47 -13.92
N GLU A 217 -13.10 -8.64 -13.79
CA GLU A 217 -13.61 -9.75 -12.98
C GLU A 217 -12.48 -10.63 -12.44
N ILE A 218 -12.60 -11.03 -11.17
CA ILE A 218 -11.72 -12.01 -10.52
C ILE A 218 -12.56 -13.21 -10.14
N ASN A 219 -12.20 -14.41 -10.58
CA ASN A 219 -13.00 -15.62 -10.39
C ASN A 219 -12.21 -16.77 -9.78
N TYR A 220 -12.60 -17.18 -8.58
CA TYR A 220 -12.07 -18.36 -7.90
C TYR A 220 -12.76 -19.63 -8.39
N GLY A 221 -11.95 -20.61 -8.79
CA GLY A 221 -12.40 -21.96 -9.14
C GLY A 221 -12.33 -22.93 -7.96
N PRO A 222 -12.82 -24.17 -8.13
CA PRO A 222 -12.74 -25.20 -7.08
C PRO A 222 -11.30 -25.58 -6.72
N ASP A 223 -10.37 -25.43 -7.67
CA ASP A 223 -8.96 -25.76 -7.49
C ASP A 223 -8.25 -24.78 -6.54
N ASN A 224 -8.83 -23.61 -6.28
CA ASN A 224 -8.31 -22.61 -5.34
C ASN A 224 -8.75 -22.87 -3.88
N PHE A 225 -9.59 -23.88 -3.63
CA PHE A 225 -10.09 -24.16 -2.28
C PHE A 225 -9.07 -24.95 -1.45
N THR A 226 -8.62 -24.37 -0.34
CA THR A 226 -7.62 -24.98 0.56
C THR A 226 -8.25 -25.92 1.59
N GLY A 227 -9.57 -25.94 1.70
CA GLY A 227 -10.34 -26.74 2.66
C GLY A 227 -11.08 -25.90 3.70
N SER A 228 -10.61 -24.68 3.99
CA SER A 228 -11.26 -23.71 4.88
C SER A 228 -11.55 -22.37 4.20
N PHE A 229 -10.70 -21.94 3.27
CA PHE A 229 -10.86 -20.72 2.49
C PHE A 229 -10.42 -20.95 1.04
N TYR A 230 -10.63 -19.94 0.21
CA TYR A 230 -10.11 -19.91 -1.15
C TYR A 230 -8.87 -19.04 -1.22
N TRP A 231 -7.84 -19.53 -1.90
CA TRP A 231 -6.54 -18.86 -2.00
C TRP A 231 -6.08 -18.84 -3.45
N ALA A 232 -5.64 -17.67 -3.90
CA ALA A 232 -5.06 -17.51 -5.22
C ALA A 232 -4.23 -16.23 -5.32
N SER A 233 -3.25 -16.27 -6.22
CA SER A 233 -2.59 -15.09 -6.76
C SER A 233 -3.40 -14.50 -7.93
N PRO A 234 -3.34 -13.18 -8.21
CA PRO A 234 -4.13 -12.57 -9.30
C PRO A 234 -4.03 -13.31 -10.63
N SER A 235 -2.83 -13.76 -11.01
CA SER A 235 -2.55 -14.49 -12.25
C SER A 235 -3.18 -15.88 -12.34
N GLU A 236 -3.74 -16.42 -11.25
CA GLU A 236 -4.51 -17.67 -11.24
C GLU A 236 -6.02 -17.43 -11.42
N VAL A 237 -6.51 -16.24 -11.08
CA VAL A 237 -7.95 -15.94 -10.99
C VAL A 237 -8.43 -14.81 -11.91
N VAL A 238 -7.50 -14.12 -12.57
CA VAL A 238 -7.79 -13.17 -13.66
C VAL A 238 -7.74 -13.92 -15.01
N SER A 239 -8.75 -13.71 -15.85
CA SER A 239 -9.11 -14.67 -16.91
C SER A 239 -8.63 -14.36 -18.34
N SER A 240 -7.78 -13.34 -18.59
CA SER A 240 -7.70 -12.82 -19.98
C SER A 240 -6.45 -13.08 -20.81
N LEU A 241 -5.29 -13.54 -20.29
CA LEU A 241 -4.09 -13.67 -21.16
C LEU A 241 -3.27 -14.97 -20.99
N PRO A 242 -2.89 -15.65 -22.09
CA PRO A 242 -1.89 -16.71 -22.05
C PRO A 242 -0.53 -16.14 -21.61
N ARG A 243 0.08 -16.75 -20.58
CA ARG A 243 1.39 -16.40 -19.97
C ARG A 243 2.61 -16.53 -20.90
N ASP A 244 2.44 -16.54 -22.22
CA ASP A 244 3.55 -16.83 -23.15
C ASP A 244 4.57 -15.68 -23.20
N GLY A 245 5.49 -15.66 -22.23
CA GLY A 245 6.76 -14.91 -22.27
C GLY A 245 6.95 -13.77 -21.27
N ALA A 246 5.98 -13.45 -20.41
CA ALA A 246 6.11 -12.37 -19.44
C ALA A 246 6.75 -12.82 -18.13
N PHE A 247 7.60 -11.97 -17.55
CA PHE A 247 8.31 -12.24 -16.30
C PHE A 247 7.46 -11.90 -15.05
N ALA A 248 6.51 -10.97 -15.19
CA ALA A 248 5.60 -10.53 -14.15
C ALA A 248 4.24 -10.14 -14.76
N SER A 249 3.17 -10.34 -13.99
CA SER A 249 1.79 -9.95 -14.34
C SER A 249 1.39 -8.74 -13.52
N PHE A 250 0.98 -7.67 -14.21
CA PHE A 250 0.49 -6.46 -13.59
C PHE A 250 -0.93 -6.20 -14.06
N TYR A 251 -1.82 -6.18 -13.11
CA TYR A 251 -3.24 -5.97 -13.31
C TYR A 251 -3.60 -4.56 -12.86
N TYR A 252 -4.69 -4.00 -13.37
CA TYR A 252 -5.21 -2.76 -12.84
C TYR A 252 -6.73 -2.78 -12.75
N LEU A 253 -7.26 -2.16 -11.70
CA LEU A 253 -8.70 -2.01 -11.56
C LEU A 253 -9.21 -0.89 -12.47
N PRO A 254 -10.30 -1.13 -13.20
CA PRO A 254 -10.84 -0.13 -14.09
C PRO A 254 -11.55 0.98 -13.31
N GLN A 255 -11.40 2.23 -13.76
CA GLN A 255 -12.12 3.39 -13.20
C GLN A 255 -13.50 3.58 -13.85
N VAL A 256 -14.36 4.42 -13.27
CA VAL A 256 -15.67 4.79 -13.87
C VAL A 256 -15.43 5.60 -15.14
N VAL A 257 -15.86 5.10 -16.31
CA VAL A 257 -15.56 5.73 -17.62
C VAL A 257 -16.46 6.92 -17.95
N GLU A 258 -17.73 6.90 -17.51
CA GLU A 258 -18.73 7.89 -17.90
C GLU A 258 -18.55 9.25 -17.20
N GLU A 259 -17.87 9.28 -16.05
CA GLU A 259 -17.79 10.45 -15.18
C GLU A 259 -16.40 10.58 -14.53
N VAL A 260 -16.04 11.79 -14.09
CA VAL A 260 -14.82 12.01 -13.31
C VAL A 260 -14.91 11.19 -12.00
N PRO A 261 -13.92 10.32 -11.72
CA PRO A 261 -13.82 9.61 -10.44
C PRO A 261 -13.88 10.57 -9.25
N GLY A 262 -14.42 10.13 -8.12
CA GLY A 262 -14.59 11.01 -6.97
C GLY A 262 -15.20 10.32 -5.76
N ASN A 263 -15.26 11.05 -4.63
CA ASN A 263 -15.71 10.56 -3.32
C ASN A 263 -17.14 9.96 -3.28
N ASN A 264 -17.95 10.15 -4.31
CA ASN A 264 -19.30 9.57 -4.42
C ASN A 264 -19.41 8.58 -5.59
N ARG A 265 -18.29 8.21 -6.22
CA ARG A 265 -18.20 7.53 -7.51
C ARG A 265 -17.08 6.50 -7.50
N PHE A 266 -17.15 5.59 -6.53
CA PHE A 266 -16.23 4.46 -6.46
C PHE A 266 -16.62 3.38 -7.45
N ARG A 267 -15.63 2.76 -8.11
CA ARG A 267 -15.84 1.53 -8.88
C ARG A 267 -15.27 0.35 -8.09
N TYR A 268 -16.12 -0.63 -7.81
CA TYR A 268 -15.69 -1.89 -7.23
C TYR A 268 -15.64 -2.96 -8.30
N THR A 269 -14.52 -3.68 -8.37
CA THR A 269 -14.41 -4.94 -9.11
C THR A 269 -14.81 -6.07 -8.16
N GLU A 270 -15.76 -6.90 -8.58
CA GLU A 270 -16.24 -8.01 -7.74
C GLU A 270 -15.31 -9.23 -7.85
N VAL A 271 -15.02 -9.84 -6.70
CA VAL A 271 -14.27 -11.10 -6.58
C VAL A 271 -15.27 -12.23 -6.37
N ASN A 272 -15.45 -13.06 -7.40
CA ASN A 272 -16.50 -14.05 -7.50
C ASN A 272 -15.98 -15.49 -7.44
N PHE A 273 -16.91 -16.43 -7.44
CA PHE A 273 -16.67 -17.88 -7.42
C PHE A 273 -17.37 -18.57 -8.58
N SER A 274 -16.75 -19.63 -9.08
CA SER A 274 -17.34 -20.54 -10.05
C SER A 274 -17.09 -22.00 -9.65
N PRO A 275 -18.09 -22.74 -9.14
CA PRO A 275 -19.47 -22.31 -8.81
C PRO A 275 -19.54 -21.48 -7.53
N ASN A 276 -20.58 -20.64 -7.41
CA ASN A 276 -20.79 -19.77 -6.26
C ASN A 276 -21.33 -20.54 -5.02
N PRO A 277 -20.61 -20.55 -3.87
CA PRO A 277 -21.07 -21.19 -2.64
C PRO A 277 -22.35 -20.54 -2.07
N ASP A 278 -23.26 -21.36 -1.54
CA ASP A 278 -24.51 -20.90 -0.90
C ASP A 278 -24.32 -20.45 0.56
N THR A 279 -23.08 -20.47 1.04
CA THR A 279 -22.67 -20.01 2.38
C THR A 279 -21.51 -19.02 2.27
N ALA A 280 -21.44 -18.07 3.21
CA ALA A 280 -20.33 -17.14 3.28
C ALA A 280 -19.02 -17.90 3.54
N VAL A 281 -17.99 -17.54 2.79
CA VAL A 281 -16.64 -18.11 2.85
C VAL A 281 -15.63 -16.97 2.74
N THR A 282 -14.39 -17.23 3.09
CA THR A 282 -13.29 -16.26 2.96
C THR A 282 -12.50 -16.53 1.68
N MET A 283 -12.13 -15.45 0.99
CA MET A 283 -11.22 -15.42 -0.16
C MET A 283 -9.95 -14.69 0.26
N GLN A 284 -8.80 -15.24 -0.10
CA GLN A 284 -7.51 -14.60 0.06
C GLN A 284 -6.90 -14.38 -1.32
N LEU A 285 -6.86 -13.11 -1.73
CA LEU A 285 -6.14 -12.67 -2.90
C LEU A 285 -4.73 -12.27 -2.49
N TYR A 286 -3.76 -13.09 -2.86
CA TYR A 286 -2.38 -12.99 -2.42
C TYR A 286 -1.54 -12.27 -3.47
N ILE A 287 -1.14 -11.04 -3.15
CA ILE A 287 -0.35 -10.15 -4.00
C ILE A 287 1.14 -10.39 -3.73
N THR A 288 1.93 -10.52 -4.79
CA THR A 288 3.37 -10.78 -4.73
C THR A 288 4.15 -9.80 -5.60
N GLU A 289 5.47 -9.77 -5.47
CA GLU A 289 6.36 -9.00 -6.32
C GLU A 289 6.25 -9.31 -7.83
N TRP A 290 5.73 -10.49 -8.20
CA TRP A 290 5.59 -10.94 -9.58
C TRP A 290 4.16 -10.83 -10.10
N ASP A 291 3.21 -10.52 -9.22
CA ASP A 291 1.79 -10.64 -9.49
C ASP A 291 1.01 -9.60 -8.70
N ASP A 292 0.70 -8.50 -9.37
CA ASP A 292 0.26 -7.28 -8.72
C ASP A 292 -1.03 -6.71 -9.32
N ILE A 293 -1.79 -5.97 -8.51
CA ILE A 293 -3.00 -5.25 -8.92
C ILE A 293 -2.86 -3.79 -8.51
N ALA A 294 -2.76 -2.90 -9.50
CA ALA A 294 -2.85 -1.47 -9.30
C ALA A 294 -4.29 -1.05 -8.97
N PHE A 295 -4.41 -0.12 -8.02
CA PHE A 295 -5.67 0.48 -7.59
C PHE A 295 -5.67 1.96 -7.98
N PRO A 296 -6.13 2.33 -9.19
CA PRO A 296 -6.30 3.73 -9.54
C PRO A 296 -7.23 4.44 -8.53
N PRO A 297 -7.17 5.78 -8.43
CA PRO A 297 -8.01 6.54 -7.52
C PRO A 297 -9.49 6.15 -7.63
N PHE A 298 -10.16 6.02 -6.49
CA PHE A 298 -11.57 5.67 -6.38
C PHE A 298 -11.94 4.26 -6.91
N THR A 299 -10.99 3.32 -6.91
CA THR A 299 -11.25 1.90 -7.20
C THR A 299 -11.08 1.02 -5.97
N GLY A 300 -11.69 -0.16 -5.97
CA GLY A 300 -11.54 -1.15 -4.90
C GLY A 300 -11.97 -2.55 -5.32
N LEU A 301 -11.59 -3.55 -4.53
CA LEU A 301 -12.09 -4.92 -4.67
C LEU A 301 -13.16 -5.18 -3.63
N ILE A 302 -14.27 -5.79 -4.04
CA ILE A 302 -15.33 -6.22 -3.12
C ILE A 302 -15.60 -7.71 -3.29
N ALA A 303 -15.84 -8.40 -2.19
CA ALA A 303 -16.29 -9.78 -2.22
C ALA A 303 -17.61 -9.94 -2.98
N GLY A 304 -17.72 -10.95 -3.83
CA GLY A 304 -18.95 -11.34 -4.50
C GLY A 304 -20.06 -11.72 -3.52
N LYS A 305 -21.29 -11.82 -4.01
CA LYS A 305 -22.45 -12.22 -3.21
C LYS A 305 -22.49 -13.72 -2.97
N VAL A 306 -22.97 -14.13 -1.80
CA VAL A 306 -23.25 -15.53 -1.49
C VAL A 306 -24.34 -16.07 -2.41
N GLY A 307 -24.14 -17.27 -2.94
CA GLY A 307 -25.06 -17.94 -3.85
C GLY A 307 -26.49 -17.97 -3.32
N GLY A 308 -27.42 -17.38 -4.08
CA GLY A 308 -28.83 -17.31 -3.72
C GLY A 308 -29.20 -16.27 -2.64
N GLN A 309 -28.27 -15.39 -2.24
CA GLN A 309 -28.49 -14.30 -1.29
C GLN A 309 -28.20 -12.94 -1.92
N ASP A 310 -29.11 -11.98 -1.78
CA ASP A 310 -28.95 -10.66 -2.42
C ASP A 310 -28.16 -9.65 -1.57
N SER A 311 -28.10 -9.85 -0.25
CA SER A 311 -27.54 -8.91 0.72
C SER A 311 -26.33 -9.44 1.48
N LEU A 312 -26.01 -10.73 1.36
CA LEU A 312 -24.87 -11.33 2.05
C LEU A 312 -23.72 -11.49 1.05
N ARG A 313 -22.55 -10.97 1.40
CA ARG A 313 -21.32 -11.14 0.64
C ARG A 313 -20.39 -12.13 1.34
N HIS A 314 -19.47 -12.68 0.57
CA HIS A 314 -18.33 -13.42 1.11
C HIS A 314 -17.37 -12.45 1.83
N ASN A 315 -16.32 -12.97 2.47
CA ASN A 315 -15.26 -12.16 3.02
C ASN A 315 -14.08 -12.12 2.05
N LEU A 316 -13.48 -10.96 1.84
CA LEU A 316 -12.28 -10.80 1.03
C LEU A 316 -11.11 -10.34 1.89
N GLU A 317 -9.99 -11.02 1.76
CA GLU A 317 -8.71 -10.61 2.32
C GLU A 317 -7.75 -10.37 1.15
N VAL A 318 -7.22 -9.15 1.04
CA VAL A 318 -6.17 -8.82 0.07
C VAL A 318 -4.86 -8.79 0.84
N VAL A 319 -3.98 -9.74 0.59
CA VAL A 319 -2.77 -9.99 1.37
C VAL A 319 -1.55 -9.60 0.55
N TYR A 320 -0.70 -8.73 1.10
CA TYR A 320 0.59 -8.32 0.54
C TYR A 320 1.70 -8.90 1.43
N ASP A 321 2.25 -10.08 1.13
CA ASP A 321 3.12 -10.79 2.09
C ASP A 321 4.61 -10.43 1.98
N ASP A 322 5.10 -10.26 0.75
CA ASP A 322 6.51 -9.95 0.45
C ASP A 322 6.58 -8.62 -0.33
N TRP A 323 7.34 -7.64 0.16
CA TRP A 323 7.51 -6.35 -0.50
C TRP A 323 8.78 -6.35 -1.36
N TYR A 324 8.61 -6.29 -2.68
CA TYR A 324 9.71 -5.99 -3.59
C TYR A 324 9.27 -5.06 -4.72
N PHE A 325 10.24 -4.23 -5.14
CA PHE A 325 10.21 -3.11 -6.07
C PHE A 325 9.81 -3.46 -7.54
N GLY A 326 8.69 -4.15 -7.75
CA GLY A 326 8.22 -4.54 -9.08
C GLY A 326 7.33 -3.51 -9.78
N SER A 327 6.39 -2.92 -9.05
CA SER A 327 5.41 -1.97 -9.59
C SER A 327 5.55 -0.61 -8.96
N CYS A 328 5.06 0.38 -9.69
CA CYS A 328 4.75 1.69 -9.16
C CYS A 328 3.52 1.63 -8.30
N PHE A 329 3.70 0.91 -7.19
CA PHE A 329 2.75 0.81 -6.11
C PHE A 329 2.74 2.14 -5.36
N ASP A 330 2.17 3.15 -6.02
CA ASP A 330 1.66 4.36 -5.39
C ASP A 330 0.43 3.91 -4.59
N PHE A 331 0.66 3.16 -3.50
CA PHE A 331 -0.34 2.31 -2.83
C PHE A 331 -1.58 3.10 -2.44
N LEU A 332 -1.51 4.43 -2.35
CA LEU A 332 -2.57 5.24 -1.79
C LEU A 332 -2.65 6.62 -2.44
N ILE A 333 -3.22 6.68 -3.64
CA ILE A 333 -4.07 7.81 -3.99
C ILE A 333 -5.51 7.33 -3.82
N GLU A 334 -6.13 7.74 -2.73
CA GLU A 334 -7.58 7.61 -2.50
C GLU A 334 -8.14 6.18 -2.66
N ARG A 335 -7.61 5.25 -1.86
CA ARG A 335 -8.05 3.86 -1.82
C ARG A 335 -9.25 3.67 -0.90
N VAL A 336 -10.24 2.91 -1.34
CA VAL A 336 -11.38 2.52 -0.51
C VAL A 336 -11.41 1.02 -0.29
N ILE A 337 -11.45 0.63 0.98
CA ILE A 337 -11.61 -0.75 1.40
C ILE A 337 -13.09 -0.95 1.71
N PRO A 338 -13.85 -1.72 0.91
CA PRO A 338 -15.27 -1.88 1.09
C PRO A 338 -15.62 -2.79 2.26
N GLU A 339 -16.91 -2.86 2.58
CA GLU A 339 -17.45 -3.79 3.58
C GLU A 339 -17.01 -5.24 3.33
N ASN A 340 -16.87 -6.02 4.41
CA ASN A 340 -16.43 -7.42 4.39
C ASN A 340 -15.08 -7.64 3.68
N THR A 341 -14.25 -6.60 3.59
CA THR A 341 -12.92 -6.66 2.98
C THR A 341 -11.88 -6.22 3.99
N VAL A 342 -10.79 -6.97 4.07
CA VAL A 342 -9.61 -6.67 4.88
C VAL A 342 -8.40 -6.60 3.98
N HIS A 343 -7.63 -5.52 4.06
CA HIS A 343 -6.31 -5.47 3.44
C HIS A 343 -5.25 -5.76 4.50
N GLN A 344 -4.40 -6.73 4.23
CA GLN A 344 -3.31 -7.12 5.12
C GLN A 344 -1.97 -6.84 4.45
N VAL A 345 -1.08 -6.11 5.13
CA VAL A 345 0.29 -5.85 4.70
C VAL A 345 1.29 -6.66 5.55
N GLY A 346 2.32 -7.25 4.93
CA GLY A 346 3.21 -8.29 5.47
C GLY A 346 4.66 -7.84 5.74
N ASN A 347 5.56 -8.83 5.88
CA ASN A 347 6.79 -8.94 6.71
C ASN A 347 7.91 -7.87 6.59
N ASP A 348 7.72 -6.80 5.84
CA ASP A 348 8.76 -5.81 5.55
C ASP A 348 8.47 -4.43 6.17
N GLN A 349 9.47 -3.53 6.10
CA GLN A 349 9.30 -2.12 6.41
C GLN A 349 8.58 -1.42 5.25
N LEU A 350 7.31 -1.08 5.47
CA LEU A 350 6.48 -0.39 4.49
C LEU A 350 6.38 1.09 4.86
N ARG A 351 7.08 1.96 4.11
CA ARG A 351 7.07 3.41 4.33
C ARG A 351 6.15 4.10 3.32
N PHE A 352 4.95 4.48 3.76
CA PHE A 352 3.98 5.28 2.98
C PHE A 352 4.21 6.79 3.18
N GLY A 353 5.36 7.31 2.77
CA GLY A 353 5.77 8.69 3.09
C GLY A 353 5.20 9.82 2.21
N SER A 354 4.15 9.60 1.40
CA SER A 354 3.67 10.61 0.45
C SER A 354 2.43 11.36 0.94
N ASN A 355 2.28 12.60 0.50
CA ASN A 355 1.13 13.46 0.82
C ASN A 355 -0.17 12.99 0.17
N ALA A 356 -0.04 12.09 -0.81
CA ALA A 356 -1.13 11.43 -1.48
C ALA A 356 -1.77 10.32 -0.63
N ALA A 357 -1.05 9.75 0.36
CA ALA A 357 -1.45 8.56 1.10
C ALA A 357 -2.85 8.65 1.74
N CYS A 358 -3.88 8.22 1.01
CA CYS A 358 -5.27 8.24 1.45
C CYS A 358 -5.91 6.83 1.42
N VAL A 359 -6.17 6.24 2.59
CA VAL A 359 -7.05 5.06 2.79
C VAL A 359 -8.39 5.52 3.35
N MET A 360 -9.49 4.94 2.87
CA MET A 360 -10.77 4.98 3.56
C MET A 360 -11.29 3.56 3.80
N LEU A 361 -11.53 3.21 5.07
CA LEU A 361 -12.27 2.01 5.46
C LEU A 361 -13.77 2.31 5.40
N GLU A 362 -14.50 1.59 4.56
CA GLU A 362 -15.97 1.57 4.60
C GLU A 362 -16.47 0.83 5.85
N THR A 363 -17.79 0.83 6.03
CA THR A 363 -18.44 0.20 7.19
C THR A 363 -18.00 -1.26 7.33
N GLY A 364 -17.43 -1.62 8.49
CA GLY A 364 -16.97 -2.99 8.76
C GLY A 364 -15.73 -3.46 8.00
N ALA A 365 -15.08 -2.59 7.22
CA ALA A 365 -13.84 -2.91 6.51
C ALA A 365 -12.63 -2.98 7.46
N GLY A 366 -11.55 -3.62 7.03
CA GLY A 366 -10.35 -3.78 7.86
C GLY A 366 -9.05 -3.43 7.17
N PHE A 367 -8.09 -2.97 7.97
CA PHE A 367 -6.68 -2.91 7.63
C PHE A 367 -5.89 -3.70 8.67
N ALA A 368 -4.97 -4.55 8.24
CA ALA A 368 -4.19 -5.40 9.12
C ALA A 368 -2.70 -5.29 8.80
N VAL A 369 -1.87 -5.21 9.85
CA VAL A 369 -0.42 -5.30 9.77
C VAL A 369 -0.01 -6.70 10.23
N GLY A 370 0.72 -7.40 9.37
CA GLY A 370 1.19 -8.76 9.53
C GLY A 370 2.15 -8.92 10.71
N PRO A 371 2.43 -10.16 11.17
CA PRO A 371 3.30 -10.38 12.32
C PRO A 371 4.70 -9.83 12.06
N ASN A 372 5.28 -9.13 13.04
CA ASN A 372 6.61 -8.50 12.96
C ASN A 372 6.82 -7.50 11.81
N ALA A 373 5.79 -7.17 11.04
CA ALA A 373 5.87 -6.16 10.00
C ALA A 373 5.94 -4.76 10.60
N GLU A 374 6.56 -3.81 9.89
CA GLU A 374 6.72 -2.44 10.33
C GLU A 374 6.16 -1.49 9.26
N VAL A 375 5.23 -0.61 9.63
CA VAL A 375 4.51 0.23 8.69
C VAL A 375 4.56 1.69 9.14
N ASP A 376 5.23 2.56 8.37
CA ASP A 376 5.17 4.00 8.56
C ASP A 376 4.15 4.59 7.59
N TYR A 377 3.03 5.09 8.10
CA TYR A 377 1.92 5.57 7.28
C TYR A 377 1.82 7.10 7.25
N GLY A 378 1.96 7.67 6.06
CA GLY A 378 1.95 9.10 5.79
C GLY A 378 3.26 9.80 6.17
N ALA A 379 3.30 11.12 5.98
CA ALA A 379 4.45 11.94 6.33
C ALA A 379 4.00 13.34 6.76
N ASN A 380 4.62 13.86 7.83
CA ASN A 380 4.48 15.25 8.27
C ASN A 380 3.02 15.74 8.39
N GLY A 381 2.14 14.88 8.92
CA GLY A 381 0.72 15.18 9.12
C GLY A 381 -0.12 15.24 7.84
N ARG A 382 0.47 14.87 6.70
CA ARG A 382 -0.17 14.81 5.39
C ARG A 382 -0.55 13.35 5.07
N GLY A 383 -1.54 13.18 4.18
CA GLY A 383 -2.26 11.92 4.00
C GLY A 383 -3.48 11.78 4.93
N LEU A 384 -4.28 10.74 4.70
CA LEU A 384 -5.56 10.49 5.36
C LEU A 384 -5.78 8.98 5.57
N PHE A 385 -5.88 8.55 6.81
CA PHE A 385 -6.44 7.24 7.17
C PHE A 385 -7.85 7.49 7.67
N ALA A 386 -8.84 7.34 6.80
CA ALA A 386 -10.23 7.54 7.12
C ALA A 386 -10.92 6.21 7.44
N THR A 387 -11.91 6.25 8.32
CA THR A 387 -12.69 5.05 8.68
C THR A 387 -14.13 5.42 8.97
N ARG A 388 -15.05 4.61 8.41
CA ARG A 388 -16.48 4.63 8.71
C ARG A 388 -16.81 3.68 9.86
N ASP A 389 -18.08 3.64 10.23
CA ASP A 389 -18.58 2.89 11.37
C ASP A 389 -18.17 1.40 11.34
N GLY A 390 -17.52 0.94 12.41
CA GLY A 390 -17.13 -0.47 12.55
C GLY A 390 -15.89 -0.87 11.76
N GLY A 391 -15.18 0.10 11.15
CA GLY A 391 -13.88 -0.18 10.55
C GLY A 391 -12.89 -0.73 11.59
N SER A 392 -11.90 -1.50 11.14
CA SER A 392 -10.91 -2.13 12.01
C SER A 392 -9.47 -1.87 11.56
N LEU A 393 -8.58 -1.67 12.54
CA LEU A 393 -7.13 -1.67 12.38
C LEU A 393 -6.57 -2.74 13.30
N THR A 394 -5.89 -3.74 12.73
CA THR A 394 -5.35 -4.88 13.48
C THR A 394 -3.85 -4.94 13.35
N LEU A 395 -3.13 -4.88 14.47
CA LEU A 395 -1.70 -5.16 14.52
C LEU A 395 -1.48 -6.55 15.10
N LYS A 396 -0.92 -7.45 14.29
CA LYS A 396 -0.59 -8.83 14.72
C LYS A 396 0.66 -8.85 15.60
N GLU A 397 1.01 -10.02 16.10
CA GLU A 397 2.12 -10.21 17.06
C GLU A 397 3.41 -9.53 16.58
N GLY A 398 4.02 -8.71 17.43
CA GLY A 398 5.26 -7.98 17.13
C GLY A 398 5.15 -6.89 16.03
N ALA A 399 3.98 -6.69 15.44
CA ALA A 399 3.78 -5.71 14.37
C ALA A 399 3.91 -4.27 14.88
N ARG A 400 4.48 -3.38 14.07
CA ARG A 400 4.64 -1.97 14.39
C ARG A 400 3.99 -1.11 13.32
N MET A 401 3.26 -0.09 13.74
CA MET A 401 2.74 0.93 12.83
C MET A 401 2.92 2.32 13.42
N THR A 402 3.47 3.23 12.63
CA THR A 402 3.55 4.66 12.95
C THR A 402 2.57 5.41 12.06
N LEU A 403 1.60 6.12 12.64
CA LEU A 403 0.71 7.01 11.89
C LEU A 403 1.28 8.44 11.92
N ASN A 404 1.77 8.91 10.78
CA ASN A 404 2.33 10.24 10.56
C ASN A 404 1.40 11.15 9.73
N ASN A 405 0.09 10.95 9.84
CA ASN A 405 -0.93 11.55 8.99
C ASN A 405 -2.20 11.94 9.77
N ARG A 406 -3.29 12.22 9.05
CA ARG A 406 -4.62 12.42 9.64
C ARG A 406 -5.38 11.10 9.77
N LEU A 407 -5.62 10.64 10.99
CA LEU A 407 -6.60 9.59 11.29
C LEU A 407 -7.98 10.23 11.47
N ARG A 408 -8.93 9.93 10.57
CA ARG A 408 -10.24 10.58 10.54
C ARG A 408 -11.38 9.58 10.72
N LEU A 409 -12.16 9.77 11.79
CA LEU A 409 -13.43 9.08 11.99
C LEU A 409 -14.51 9.79 11.17
N LEU A 410 -15.03 9.13 10.13
CA LEU A 410 -16.08 9.63 9.26
C LEU A 410 -17.43 9.06 9.70
N GLN A 411 -18.35 9.93 10.10
CA GLN A 411 -19.73 9.54 10.37
C GLN A 411 -20.65 10.20 9.34
N LEU A 412 -21.47 9.42 8.64
CA LEU A 412 -22.44 9.99 7.71
C LEU A 412 -23.73 10.37 8.44
N PRO A 413 -24.44 11.41 7.98
CA PRO A 413 -25.74 11.77 8.56
C PRO A 413 -26.69 10.56 8.58
N GLY A 414 -27.23 10.25 9.75
CA GLY A 414 -28.17 9.14 9.95
C GLY A 414 -27.56 7.75 10.15
N THR A 415 -26.22 7.61 10.25
CA THR A 415 -25.60 6.35 10.68
C THR A 415 -25.52 6.26 12.21
N ALA A 416 -25.43 5.04 12.74
CA ALA A 416 -25.30 4.83 14.17
C ALA A 416 -23.99 5.44 14.70
N ALA A 417 -23.88 5.63 16.01
CA ALA A 417 -22.58 5.93 16.61
C ALA A 417 -21.65 4.73 16.36
N GLY A 418 -20.63 4.94 15.54
CA GLY A 418 -19.58 3.97 15.26
C GLY A 418 -18.23 4.66 15.16
N GLY A 419 -17.18 3.87 14.99
CA GLY A 419 -15.82 4.37 14.83
C GLY A 419 -14.86 3.24 14.52
N LEU A 420 -13.60 3.42 14.88
CA LEU A 420 -12.53 2.46 14.60
C LEU A 420 -12.40 1.45 15.73
N HIS A 421 -12.26 0.17 15.40
CA HIS A 421 -11.82 -0.87 16.31
C HIS A 421 -10.32 -1.12 16.10
N LEU A 422 -9.51 -0.79 17.09
CA LEU A 422 -8.08 -1.01 17.11
C LEU A 422 -7.77 -2.28 17.90
N TYR A 423 -7.17 -3.29 17.26
CA TYR A 423 -6.76 -4.54 17.89
C TYR A 423 -5.23 -4.60 17.96
N LEU A 424 -4.70 -4.73 19.18
CA LEU A 424 -3.27 -4.78 19.45
C LEU A 424 -2.91 -6.14 20.04
N ALA A 425 -2.24 -6.99 19.25
CA ALA A 425 -1.74 -8.28 19.73
C ALA A 425 -0.48 -8.13 20.61
N GLU A 426 -0.03 -9.24 21.21
CA GLU A 426 1.16 -9.26 22.05
C GLU A 426 2.39 -8.70 21.31
N GLY A 427 3.11 -7.79 21.97
CA GLY A 427 4.34 -7.18 21.44
C GLY A 427 4.13 -6.22 20.27
N SER A 428 2.88 -6.02 19.81
CA SER A 428 2.58 -5.04 18.76
C SER A 428 2.66 -3.60 19.27
N GLU A 429 2.85 -2.64 18.38
CA GLU A 429 2.91 -1.22 18.70
C GLU A 429 2.20 -0.36 17.66
N LEU A 430 1.27 0.49 18.10
CA LEU A 430 0.79 1.63 17.31
C LEU A 430 1.32 2.92 17.93
N SER A 431 1.98 3.74 17.12
CA SER A 431 2.49 5.05 17.52
C SER A 431 2.00 6.14 16.57
N PHE A 432 2.13 7.40 17.00
CA PHE A 432 1.77 8.58 16.22
C PHE A 432 2.98 9.51 16.17
N GLY A 433 3.32 10.04 14.98
CA GLY A 433 4.37 11.04 14.86
C GLY A 433 3.93 12.43 15.28
N GLU A 434 4.89 13.34 15.41
CA GLU A 434 4.69 14.69 15.98
C GLU A 434 3.67 15.54 15.22
N SER A 435 3.51 15.31 13.92
CA SER A 435 2.56 16.02 13.06
C SER A 435 1.23 15.26 12.85
N ALA A 436 1.05 14.10 13.48
CA ALA A 436 -0.16 13.31 13.32
C ALA A 436 -1.37 14.00 13.96
N VAL A 437 -2.55 13.82 13.35
CA VAL A 437 -3.80 14.41 13.83
C VAL A 437 -4.87 13.35 13.89
N VAL A 438 -5.64 13.31 14.98
CA VAL A 438 -6.79 12.39 15.12
C VAL A 438 -8.07 13.19 15.27
N GLU A 439 -8.99 13.07 14.33
CA GLU A 439 -10.19 13.92 14.31
C GLU A 439 -11.47 13.17 13.95
N ARG A 440 -12.59 13.79 14.33
CA ARG A 440 -13.93 13.42 13.87
C ARG A 440 -14.36 14.36 12.78
N LYS A 441 -15.01 13.83 11.74
CA LYS A 441 -15.64 14.65 10.71
C LYS A 441 -17.07 14.22 10.46
N PHE A 442 -17.95 15.22 10.31
CA PHE A 442 -19.39 15.04 10.11
C PHE A 442 -20.11 14.30 11.26
N ALA A 443 -19.47 14.17 12.42
CA ALA A 443 -20.00 13.46 13.56
C ALA A 443 -21.22 14.19 14.17
N GLU A 444 -22.39 13.58 14.01
CA GLU A 444 -23.62 13.96 14.71
C GLU A 444 -23.78 13.18 16.03
N ALA A 445 -23.07 12.06 16.19
CA ALA A 445 -23.01 11.26 17.41
C ALA A 445 -21.55 11.01 17.87
N ASP A 446 -21.42 10.31 19.00
CA ASP A 446 -20.13 10.02 19.62
C ASP A 446 -19.37 8.89 18.88
N SER A 447 -18.47 9.24 17.95
CA SER A 447 -17.54 8.28 17.31
C SER A 447 -16.24 8.11 18.10
N TRP A 448 -15.83 6.88 18.38
CA TRP A 448 -14.64 6.58 19.21
C TRP A 448 -13.65 5.65 18.50
N ILE A 449 -12.41 5.63 18.99
CA ILE A 449 -11.45 4.58 18.68
C ILE A 449 -11.49 3.59 19.85
N TRP A 450 -12.03 2.39 19.62
CA TRP A 450 -12.14 1.32 20.61
C TRP A 450 -10.86 0.50 20.59
N VAL A 451 -10.09 0.54 21.67
CA VAL A 451 -8.81 -0.15 21.79
C VAL A 451 -9.02 -1.49 22.51
N HIS A 452 -8.72 -2.57 21.79
CA HIS A 452 -8.71 -3.95 22.27
C HIS A 452 -7.25 -4.37 22.44
N ASP A 453 -6.75 -4.22 23.65
CA ASP A 453 -5.36 -4.51 24.00
C ASP A 453 -5.23 -5.95 24.53
N ALA A 454 -4.46 -6.75 23.80
CA ALA A 454 -4.08 -8.11 24.12
C ALA A 454 -2.56 -8.25 24.35
N GLY A 455 -1.92 -7.22 24.94
CA GLY A 455 -0.48 -7.20 25.23
C GLY A 455 0.34 -6.35 24.26
N GLY A 456 -0.31 -5.44 23.54
CA GLY A 456 0.36 -4.48 22.66
C GLY A 456 0.58 -3.14 23.33
N THR A 457 1.18 -2.20 22.59
CA THR A 457 1.50 -0.86 23.06
C THR A 457 0.81 0.18 22.18
N LEU A 458 0.20 1.19 22.80
CA LEU A 458 -0.38 2.34 22.13
C LEU A 458 0.32 3.62 22.61
N ASN A 459 1.18 4.20 21.78
CA ASN A 459 1.89 5.44 22.09
C ASN A 459 1.11 6.65 21.55
N LEU A 460 0.48 7.41 22.47
CA LEU A 460 -0.29 8.61 22.16
C LEU A 460 0.44 9.92 22.53
N GLU A 461 1.74 9.88 22.81
CA GLU A 461 2.49 11.02 23.34
C GLU A 461 2.52 12.23 22.40
N ALA A 462 2.55 11.99 21.09
CA ALA A 462 2.53 13.03 20.08
C ALA A 462 1.16 13.74 19.94
N LEU A 463 0.07 13.11 20.38
CA LEU A 463 -1.28 13.65 20.20
C LEU A 463 -1.63 14.70 21.27
N SER A 464 -2.47 15.68 20.93
CA SER A 464 -3.02 16.62 21.90
C SER A 464 -3.99 15.95 22.89
N PRO A 465 -4.27 16.54 24.06
CA PRO A 465 -5.22 15.99 25.03
C PRO A 465 -6.62 15.74 24.45
N GLU A 466 -7.09 16.61 23.58
CA GLU A 466 -8.39 16.50 22.90
C GLU A 466 -8.45 15.28 21.98
N GLU A 467 -7.36 14.98 21.28
CA GLU A 467 -7.23 13.84 20.38
C GLU A 467 -7.11 12.54 21.15
N ARG A 468 -6.30 12.51 22.23
CA ARG A 468 -6.21 11.36 23.14
C ARG A 468 -7.57 11.00 23.75
N ALA A 469 -8.43 12.00 23.96
CA ALA A 469 -9.77 11.79 24.48
C ALA A 469 -10.71 11.06 23.50
N LEU A 470 -10.31 10.78 22.26
CA LEU A 470 -11.06 9.95 21.30
C LEU A 470 -10.87 8.44 21.52
N PHE A 471 -9.84 8.03 22.26
CA PHE A 471 -9.53 6.62 22.50
C PHE A 471 -10.29 6.07 23.70
N ARG A 472 -10.87 4.88 23.55
CA ARG A 472 -11.64 4.17 24.57
C ARG A 472 -11.09 2.75 24.70
N PHE A 473 -10.37 2.52 25.78
CA PHE A 473 -9.88 1.18 26.12
C PHE A 473 -11.06 0.31 26.52
N VAL A 474 -11.27 -0.77 25.77
CA VAL A 474 -12.24 -1.80 26.12
C VAL A 474 -11.56 -2.68 27.16
N PRO A 475 -12.11 -2.79 28.39
CA PRO A 475 -11.53 -3.66 29.39
C PRO A 475 -11.46 -5.08 28.84
N THR A 476 -10.26 -5.64 28.76
CA THR A 476 -10.06 -7.08 28.61
C THR A 476 -10.66 -7.70 29.87
N GLU A 477 -11.89 -8.22 29.82
CA GLU A 477 -12.47 -8.87 31.00
C GLU A 477 -11.49 -9.96 31.44
N PRO A 478 -11.03 -9.98 32.71
CA PRO A 478 -10.18 -11.04 33.23
C PRO A 478 -11.01 -12.31 33.50
N SER A 479 -11.62 -12.85 32.43
CA SER A 479 -12.27 -14.16 32.28
C SER A 479 -13.02 -14.06 30.95
N GLN A 480 -12.52 -14.49 29.81
CA GLN A 480 -11.75 -15.67 29.50
C GLN A 480 -10.71 -15.19 28.49
N VAL A 481 -9.44 -15.55 28.67
CA VAL A 481 -8.56 -15.71 27.50
C VAL A 481 -9.42 -16.51 26.52
N PRO A 482 -9.80 -15.98 25.34
CA PRO A 482 -10.28 -16.85 24.30
C PRO A 482 -9.14 -17.85 24.16
N LEU A 483 -9.35 -19.09 24.60
CA LEU A 483 -8.55 -20.18 24.07
C LEU A 483 -8.59 -19.91 22.58
N GLU A 484 -7.45 -19.53 21.98
CA GLU A 484 -7.38 -19.29 20.56
C GLU A 484 -8.05 -20.49 19.93
N VAL A 485 -9.26 -20.28 19.42
CA VAL A 485 -10.02 -21.36 18.83
C VAL A 485 -9.43 -21.46 17.45
N GLU A 486 -8.37 -22.25 17.36
CA GLU A 486 -7.75 -22.55 16.08
C GLU A 486 -8.75 -23.35 15.24
N GLU A 487 -8.86 -23.02 13.96
CA GLU A 487 -9.75 -23.74 13.08
C GLU A 487 -9.19 -25.14 12.82
N LEU A 488 -10.01 -26.16 13.07
CA LEU A 488 -9.61 -27.56 12.91
C LEU A 488 -9.84 -28.00 11.46
N PHE A 489 -8.84 -28.61 10.83
CA PHE A 489 -8.99 -29.11 9.46
C PHE A 489 -9.75 -30.45 9.44
N ILE A 490 -10.94 -30.48 8.83
CA ILE A 490 -11.71 -31.71 8.62
C ILE A 490 -11.20 -32.40 7.35
N LEU A 491 -10.75 -33.65 7.49
CA LEU A 491 -10.17 -34.41 6.37
C LEU A 491 -11.24 -35.19 5.61
N GLY A 492 -11.50 -34.78 4.37
CA GLY A 492 -12.40 -35.45 3.45
C GLY A 492 -13.88 -35.25 3.78
N ASN A 493 -14.75 -36.02 3.11
CA ASN A 493 -16.20 -35.99 3.33
C ASN A 493 -16.59 -37.11 4.32
N PRO A 494 -16.98 -36.83 5.57
CA PRO A 494 -17.17 -37.83 6.64
C PRO A 494 -18.34 -38.82 6.44
N VAL A 495 -18.98 -38.84 5.27
CA VAL A 495 -20.36 -39.33 5.13
C VAL A 495 -20.48 -40.78 4.61
N ARG A 496 -19.38 -41.48 4.27
CA ARG A 496 -19.47 -42.90 3.82
C ARG A 496 -19.11 -43.96 4.86
N SER A 497 -18.31 -43.64 5.88
CA SER A 497 -17.73 -44.66 6.78
C SER A 497 -18.20 -44.59 8.24
N GLY A 498 -19.04 -43.62 8.62
CA GLY A 498 -19.47 -43.43 10.01
C GLY A 498 -18.34 -42.94 10.93
N THR A 499 -17.27 -42.43 10.33
CA THR A 499 -16.07 -41.93 11.01
C THR A 499 -15.78 -40.50 10.56
N LEU A 500 -15.52 -39.63 11.53
CA LEU A 500 -15.10 -38.26 11.31
C LEU A 500 -13.58 -38.20 11.37
N ARG A 501 -12.96 -37.67 10.31
CA ARG A 501 -11.51 -37.48 10.25
C ARG A 501 -11.17 -36.01 10.40
N PHE A 502 -10.22 -35.70 11.25
CA PHE A 502 -9.69 -34.35 11.40
C PHE A 502 -8.18 -34.39 11.60
N ALA A 503 -7.51 -33.30 11.22
CA ALA A 503 -6.09 -33.12 11.47
C ALA A 503 -5.87 -32.17 12.65
N LEU A 504 -4.84 -32.45 13.44
CA LEU A 504 -4.32 -31.54 14.45
C LEU A 504 -2.97 -30.97 13.98
N PRO A 505 -2.57 -29.79 14.48
CA PRO A 505 -1.24 -29.24 14.24
C PRO A 505 -0.12 -30.26 14.55
N ASN A 506 0.93 -30.25 13.71
CA ASN A 506 2.04 -31.22 13.79
C ASN A 506 2.99 -30.98 14.98
N ASP A 507 2.82 -29.88 15.72
CA ASP A 507 3.60 -29.50 16.91
C ASP A 507 3.07 -30.14 18.21
N LEU A 508 1.92 -30.82 18.18
CA LEU A 508 1.44 -31.59 19.33
C LEU A 508 2.28 -32.86 19.54
N ALA A 509 2.60 -33.14 20.81
CA ALA A 509 3.39 -34.31 21.15
C ALA A 509 2.55 -35.60 21.02
N PRO A 510 3.15 -36.72 20.55
CA PRO A 510 2.49 -38.02 20.58
C PRO A 510 2.03 -38.39 22.00
N ASP A 511 0.96 -39.19 22.10
CA ASP A 511 0.36 -39.68 23.34
C ASP A 511 -0.31 -38.59 24.22
N GLN A 512 -0.48 -37.37 23.71
CA GLN A 512 -1.28 -36.35 24.39
C GLN A 512 -2.77 -36.71 24.35
N GLU A 513 -3.42 -36.71 25.51
CA GLU A 513 -4.87 -36.93 25.59
C GLU A 513 -5.62 -35.65 25.23
N GLY A 514 -6.56 -35.76 24.29
CA GLY A 514 -7.48 -34.71 23.90
C GLY A 514 -8.93 -35.10 24.16
N VAL A 515 -9.79 -34.10 24.32
CA VAL A 515 -11.24 -34.24 24.45
C VAL A 515 -11.88 -33.73 23.17
N TYR A 516 -12.90 -34.41 22.66
CA TYR A 516 -13.73 -33.89 21.59
C TYR A 516 -15.20 -33.79 22.01
N ARG A 517 -15.91 -32.82 21.43
CA ARG A 517 -17.36 -32.67 21.52
C ARG A 517 -17.94 -32.34 20.16
N ILE A 518 -19.05 -32.94 19.81
CA ILE A 518 -19.83 -32.54 18.64
C ILE A 518 -21.17 -32.00 19.11
N ASN A 519 -21.45 -30.76 18.77
CA ASN A 519 -22.69 -30.06 19.12
C ASN A 519 -23.54 -29.86 17.86
N ASP A 520 -24.87 -29.86 18.00
CA ASP A 520 -25.74 -29.28 16.99
C ASP A 520 -25.66 -27.74 17.01
N LEU A 521 -26.25 -27.07 16.00
CA LEU A 521 -26.26 -25.60 15.93
C LEU A 521 -27.04 -24.92 17.08
N ALA A 522 -27.85 -25.68 17.84
CA ALA A 522 -28.50 -25.18 19.04
C ALA A 522 -27.61 -25.29 20.29
N GLY A 523 -26.36 -25.74 20.13
CA GLY A 523 -25.38 -25.89 21.21
C GLY A 523 -25.58 -27.16 22.05
N ARG A 524 -26.47 -28.07 21.65
CA ARG A 524 -26.67 -29.34 22.36
C ARG A 524 -25.60 -30.34 21.93
N THR A 525 -24.86 -30.85 22.91
CA THR A 525 -23.87 -31.91 22.69
C THR A 525 -24.55 -33.22 22.28
N LEU A 526 -24.15 -33.72 21.12
CA LEU A 526 -24.64 -34.97 20.53
C LEU A 526 -23.72 -36.13 20.86
N THR A 527 -22.41 -35.90 20.83
CA THR A 527 -21.39 -36.87 21.22
C THR A 527 -20.19 -36.15 21.83
N GLU A 528 -19.53 -36.81 22.76
CA GLU A 528 -18.27 -36.37 23.34
C GLU A 528 -17.41 -37.59 23.67
N GLY A 529 -16.11 -37.41 23.73
CA GLY A 529 -15.18 -38.47 24.07
C GLY A 529 -13.75 -37.98 24.22
N VAL A 530 -12.84 -38.93 24.45
CA VAL A 530 -11.41 -38.70 24.55
C VAL A 530 -10.67 -39.41 23.43
N PHE A 531 -9.54 -38.88 23.02
CA PHE A 531 -8.63 -39.48 22.05
C PHE A 531 -7.18 -39.29 22.49
N SER A 532 -6.28 -40.10 21.95
CA SER A 532 -4.83 -39.92 22.08
C SER A 532 -4.28 -39.39 20.76
N VAL A 533 -3.36 -38.42 20.82
CA VAL A 533 -2.64 -37.92 19.64
C VAL A 533 -1.63 -38.99 19.22
N ASP A 534 -2.08 -39.95 18.41
CA ASP A 534 -1.23 -41.05 17.92
C ASP A 534 -0.73 -40.80 16.49
N ALA A 535 -1.38 -39.88 15.77
CA ALA A 535 -1.10 -39.53 14.38
C ALA A 535 -1.61 -38.10 14.08
N PRO A 536 -1.07 -37.43 13.04
CA PRO A 536 -1.52 -36.10 12.62
C PRO A 536 -2.96 -36.07 12.09
N SER A 537 -3.57 -37.24 11.83
CA SER A 537 -4.99 -37.37 11.53
C SER A 537 -5.65 -38.35 12.48
N LEU A 538 -6.79 -37.98 13.05
CA LEU A 538 -7.55 -38.78 13.99
C LEU A 538 -8.90 -39.17 13.43
N GLU A 539 -9.38 -40.36 13.81
CA GLU A 539 -10.67 -40.91 13.42
C GLU A 539 -11.59 -41.04 14.63
N LEU A 540 -12.72 -40.33 14.61
CA LEU A 540 -13.75 -40.45 15.65
C LEU A 540 -14.95 -41.23 15.13
N PRO A 541 -15.49 -42.17 15.93
CA PRO A 541 -16.77 -42.78 15.61
C PRO A 541 -17.89 -41.73 15.74
N ALA A 542 -18.59 -41.45 14.65
CA ALA A 542 -19.64 -40.44 14.62
C ALA A 542 -20.87 -40.95 13.85
N ALA A 543 -21.83 -41.52 14.58
CA ALA A 543 -23.13 -41.90 14.04
C ALA A 543 -24.05 -40.67 13.93
N MET A 544 -23.76 -39.78 12.99
CA MET A 544 -24.51 -38.53 12.80
C MET A 544 -25.50 -38.60 11.62
N THR A 545 -26.60 -37.85 11.72
CA THR A 545 -27.60 -37.66 10.65
C THR A 545 -27.23 -36.49 9.74
N ASN A 546 -27.96 -36.28 8.64
CA ASN A 546 -27.79 -35.08 7.82
C ASN A 546 -28.10 -33.83 8.66
N GLY A 547 -27.23 -32.82 8.57
CA GLY A 547 -27.34 -31.62 9.39
C GLY A 547 -26.02 -30.87 9.54
N ALA A 548 -26.08 -29.72 10.20
CA ALA A 548 -24.90 -28.91 10.53
C ALA A 548 -24.52 -29.09 12.00
N TYR A 549 -23.22 -29.20 12.26
CA TYR A 549 -22.64 -29.48 13.57
C TYR A 549 -21.38 -28.65 13.80
N VAL A 550 -20.97 -28.57 15.07
CA VAL A 550 -19.69 -27.99 15.49
C VAL A 550 -18.90 -29.08 16.20
N LEU A 551 -17.73 -29.44 15.68
CA LEU A 551 -16.72 -30.22 16.42
C LEU A 551 -15.85 -29.24 17.20
N SER A 552 -15.74 -29.49 18.49
CA SER A 552 -14.80 -28.85 19.40
C SER A 552 -13.79 -29.88 19.86
N VAL A 553 -12.51 -29.57 19.78
CA VAL A 553 -11.41 -30.40 20.26
C VAL A 553 -10.60 -29.61 21.27
N SER A 554 -10.29 -30.18 22.43
CA SER A 554 -9.40 -29.56 23.42
C SER A 554 -8.25 -30.51 23.74
N VAL A 555 -7.02 -30.08 23.50
CA VAL A 555 -5.81 -30.88 23.71
C VAL A 555 -4.66 -29.97 24.10
N ALA A 556 -3.82 -30.40 25.06
CA ALA A 556 -2.66 -29.63 25.54
C ALA A 556 -2.96 -28.18 25.97
N GLY A 557 -4.17 -27.91 26.48
CA GLY A 557 -4.58 -26.57 26.89
C GLY A 557 -4.92 -25.63 25.73
N ARG A 558 -4.97 -26.12 24.49
CA ARG A 558 -5.51 -25.44 23.30
C ARG A 558 -6.91 -25.94 23.00
N SER A 559 -7.72 -25.12 22.35
CA SER A 559 -9.03 -25.54 21.84
C SER A 559 -9.15 -25.25 20.36
N TYR A 560 -9.81 -26.15 19.64
CA TYR A 560 -10.00 -26.09 18.21
C TYR A 560 -11.47 -26.25 17.91
N ASN A 561 -11.97 -25.58 16.88
CA ASN A 561 -13.34 -25.80 16.41
C ASN A 561 -13.39 -25.98 14.89
N ALA A 562 -14.35 -26.78 14.43
CA ALA A 562 -14.73 -26.86 13.03
C ALA A 562 -16.25 -26.94 12.88
N LYS A 563 -16.81 -26.12 11.99
CA LYS A 563 -18.18 -26.31 11.53
C LYS A 563 -18.19 -27.38 10.44
N MET A 564 -19.15 -28.29 10.50
CA MET A 564 -19.33 -29.33 9.49
C MET A 564 -20.78 -29.44 9.08
N VAL A 565 -20.99 -29.68 7.78
CA VAL A 565 -22.30 -29.98 7.21
C VAL A 565 -22.27 -31.40 6.67
N LEU A 566 -23.12 -32.26 7.21
CA LEU A 566 -23.28 -33.64 6.75
C LEU A 566 -24.45 -33.74 5.79
N GLN A 567 -24.18 -34.20 4.57
CA GLN A 567 -25.19 -34.53 3.56
C GLN A 567 -24.96 -35.97 3.09
N ARG A 568 -25.77 -36.92 3.58
CA ARG A 568 -25.82 -38.30 3.05
C ARG A 568 -26.44 -38.37 1.67
#